data_AF-A0A382L9Z3-F1
#
_entry.id   AF-A0A382L9Z3-F1
#
_cell.length_a   1.000
_cell.length_b   1.000
_cell.length_c   1.000
_cell.angle_alpha   90.00
_cell.angle_beta   90.00
_cell.angle_gamma   90.00
#
_symmetry.space_group_name_H-M   'P 1'
#
loop_
_entity.id
_entity.type
_entity.pdbx_description
1 polymer ?
#
loop_
_entity_poly.entity_id
_entity_poly.type
_entity_poly.pdbx_seq_one_letter_code
_entity_poly.pdbx_strand_id
1 'polypeptide(L)'
;TDSQISGSFDFKDSNVVDAQDDVNIKSSIGSLNNSQIKVTAGKTLEFTDNQWHTQGTLTKTGGSMTLENMVWTLSDDTTYTSDTEIGIKTLLLNDHILALGSADSDITVTDNMTFDNSSEGFSSGPANIILKSSITMEDGAITSTGGIVFLEKGGSQSGGELDVTASTLKLGDDYSKSGGTLTSTENGTTLELTDNLTLTSNTVLALLGLTLNDNTLTLGSDTSGLTVGGPITLDQADEQIVANAADLTLKGLLSVDNGGINSDNASLKFTGGINQTGGLLKLNNAQLELAGDISKTGGTLQTSDTETTISADMKITSNSELSVKSIDLGDNTLELGSATSDLAVSGDFSLVEVNVHLNTGDADLRVEGNVNLTKGKLESTGGTVRFRNTTVQSGSFEFKLGG
;
A
#
# COMPACT_ATOMS: atom_id res chain seq x y z
N THR A 1 -0.81 -43.60 -24.11
CA THR A 1 -1.90 -44.35 -23.47
C THR A 1 -2.01 -43.79 -22.09
N ASP A 2 -3.04 -43.00 -21.80
CA ASP A 2 -3.19 -42.36 -20.50
C ASP A 2 -3.44 -43.46 -19.47
N SER A 3 -2.48 -43.67 -18.58
CA SER A 3 -2.63 -44.66 -17.52
C SER A 3 -3.61 -44.09 -16.50
N GLN A 4 -4.80 -44.69 -16.42
CA GLN A 4 -5.81 -44.30 -15.44
C GLN A 4 -5.71 -45.23 -14.23
N ILE A 5 -5.60 -44.63 -13.05
CA ILE A 5 -5.59 -45.36 -11.77
C ILE A 5 -6.87 -45.00 -11.02
N SER A 6 -7.55 -46.04 -10.51
CA SER A 6 -8.74 -45.88 -9.69
C SER A 6 -8.71 -46.81 -8.46
N GLY A 7 -8.94 -46.27 -7.27
CA GLY A 7 -9.05 -46.98 -5.99
C GLY A 7 -8.86 -46.03 -4.80
N SER A 8 -9.19 -46.43 -3.57
CA SER A 8 -8.83 -45.62 -2.39
C SER A 8 -7.40 -45.97 -1.96
N PHE A 9 -6.50 -44.99 -1.94
CA PHE A 9 -5.09 -45.17 -1.58
C PHE A 9 -4.77 -44.44 -0.29
N ASP A 10 -4.19 -45.10 0.70
CA ASP A 10 -3.88 -44.51 2.01
C ASP A 10 -2.39 -44.74 2.32
N PHE A 11 -1.62 -43.65 2.29
CA PHE A 11 -0.16 -43.64 2.44
C PHE A 11 0.21 -43.17 3.87
N LYS A 12 0.06 -44.08 4.84
CA LYS A 12 0.19 -43.79 6.29
C LYS A 12 1.62 -43.58 6.80
N ASP A 13 2.60 -44.08 6.07
CA ASP A 13 4.04 -43.96 6.38
C ASP A 13 4.71 -43.01 5.37
N SER A 14 6.03 -42.83 5.46
CA SER A 14 6.78 -42.14 4.40
C SER A 14 6.67 -42.91 3.07
N ASN A 15 6.00 -42.30 2.10
CA ASN A 15 5.71 -42.91 0.80
C ASN A 15 6.30 -42.11 -0.36
N VAL A 16 6.56 -42.80 -1.47
CA VAL A 16 6.98 -42.18 -2.74
C VAL A 16 5.99 -42.59 -3.81
N VAL A 17 5.27 -41.61 -4.37
CA VAL A 17 4.47 -41.76 -5.59
C VAL A 17 5.38 -41.39 -6.76
N ASP A 18 5.70 -42.36 -7.61
CA ASP A 18 6.60 -42.17 -8.76
C ASP A 18 5.82 -42.35 -10.08
N ALA A 19 5.49 -41.24 -10.73
CA ALA A 19 4.83 -41.18 -12.02
C ALA A 19 5.86 -41.12 -13.15
N GLN A 20 6.11 -42.27 -13.79
CA GLN A 20 7.10 -42.39 -14.88
C GLN A 20 6.54 -42.06 -16.27
N ASP A 21 5.22 -42.01 -16.39
CA ASP A 21 4.48 -41.67 -17.60
C ASP A 21 3.34 -40.70 -17.26
N ASP A 22 2.57 -40.30 -18.28
CA ASP A 22 1.37 -39.49 -18.06
C ASP A 22 0.31 -40.34 -17.33
N VAL A 23 -0.09 -39.88 -16.14
CA VAL A 23 -1.01 -40.58 -15.25
C VAL A 23 -2.15 -39.65 -14.85
N ASN A 24 -3.38 -40.14 -14.96
CA ASN A 24 -4.55 -39.48 -14.38
C ASN A 24 -5.11 -40.36 -13.25
N ILE A 25 -5.10 -39.82 -12.04
CA ILE A 25 -5.65 -40.45 -10.83
C ILE A 25 -7.06 -39.91 -10.63
N LYS A 26 -8.07 -40.76 -10.84
CA LYS A 26 -9.49 -40.42 -10.67
C LYS A 26 -10.05 -40.88 -9.32
N SER A 27 -9.18 -41.08 -8.36
CA SER A 27 -9.56 -41.76 -7.13
C SER A 27 -8.88 -41.18 -5.92
N SER A 28 -9.65 -41.05 -4.84
CA SER A 28 -9.20 -40.35 -3.63
C SER A 28 -7.93 -40.95 -3.05
N ILE A 29 -6.93 -40.09 -2.84
CA ILE A 29 -5.77 -40.42 -2.02
C ILE A 29 -6.15 -40.05 -0.59
N GLY A 30 -6.43 -41.03 0.26
CA GLY A 30 -6.86 -40.83 1.64
C GLY A 30 -5.88 -39.99 2.46
N SER A 31 -4.63 -40.43 2.62
CA SER A 31 -3.65 -39.73 3.46
C SER A 31 -2.25 -39.82 2.87
N LEU A 32 -1.45 -38.77 3.10
CA LEU A 32 -0.05 -38.61 2.70
C LEU A 32 0.75 -38.12 3.90
N ASN A 33 1.46 -39.04 4.55
CA ASN A 33 2.33 -38.72 5.68
C ASN A 33 3.79 -38.68 5.22
N ASN A 34 4.50 -37.56 5.40
CA ASN A 34 5.93 -37.46 5.04
C ASN A 34 6.25 -38.04 3.64
N SER A 35 5.46 -37.62 2.66
CA SER A 35 5.36 -38.25 1.34
C SER A 35 6.07 -37.43 0.26
N GLN A 36 6.49 -38.12 -0.80
CA GLN A 36 7.11 -37.51 -1.97
C GLN A 36 6.33 -37.90 -3.22
N ILE A 37 6.11 -36.93 -4.11
CA ILE A 37 5.58 -37.12 -5.44
C ILE A 37 6.70 -36.80 -6.43
N LYS A 38 7.05 -37.78 -7.26
CA LYS A 38 8.05 -37.65 -8.31
C LYS A 38 7.36 -37.85 -9.62
N VAL A 39 7.47 -36.88 -10.51
CA VAL A 39 6.96 -36.97 -11.88
C VAL A 39 8.16 -36.94 -12.81
N THR A 40 8.25 -37.87 -13.75
CA THR A 40 9.35 -37.85 -14.72
C THR A 40 9.29 -36.58 -15.56
N ALA A 41 10.45 -35.99 -15.86
CA ALA A 41 10.54 -34.75 -16.62
C ALA A 41 9.79 -34.87 -17.96
N GLY A 42 8.95 -33.89 -18.27
CA GLY A 42 8.11 -33.88 -19.47
C GLY A 42 6.85 -34.76 -19.40
N LYS A 43 6.56 -35.35 -18.23
CA LYS A 43 5.31 -36.09 -17.95
C LYS A 43 4.39 -35.30 -17.03
N THR A 44 3.12 -35.68 -17.01
CA THR A 44 2.09 -35.08 -16.16
C THR A 44 1.45 -36.09 -15.22
N LEU A 45 1.31 -35.71 -13.95
CA LEU A 45 0.44 -36.37 -12.99
C LEU A 45 -0.80 -35.50 -12.74
N GLU A 46 -1.96 -35.99 -13.11
CA GLU A 46 -3.23 -35.28 -12.99
C GLU A 46 -4.10 -35.92 -11.91
N PHE A 47 -4.68 -35.07 -11.07
CA PHE A 47 -5.73 -35.40 -10.12
C PHE A 47 -6.96 -34.57 -10.46
N THR A 48 -8.09 -35.22 -10.76
CA THR A 48 -9.38 -34.57 -11.02
C THR A 48 -10.43 -35.05 -10.03
N ASP A 49 -11.13 -34.11 -9.38
CA ASP A 49 -12.20 -34.39 -8.41
C ASP A 49 -11.72 -35.30 -7.25
N ASN A 50 -10.55 -34.98 -6.72
CA ASN A 50 -9.92 -35.74 -5.65
C ASN A 50 -9.91 -35.00 -4.32
N GLN A 51 -9.56 -35.75 -3.28
CA GLN A 51 -9.31 -35.23 -1.95
C GLN A 51 -8.09 -35.93 -1.37
N TRP A 52 -7.31 -35.22 -0.56
CA TRP A 52 -6.23 -35.81 0.23
C TRP A 52 -6.07 -35.19 1.61
N HIS A 53 -5.40 -35.94 2.49
CA HIS A 53 -5.03 -35.48 3.82
C HIS A 53 -3.50 -35.49 3.94
N THR A 54 -2.89 -34.44 4.48
CA THR A 54 -1.43 -34.41 4.68
C THR A 54 -1.05 -34.22 6.15
N GLN A 55 0.14 -34.70 6.48
CA GLN A 55 0.84 -34.40 7.73
C GLN A 55 2.35 -34.49 7.51
N GLY A 56 3.11 -33.65 8.24
CA GLY A 56 4.57 -33.63 8.16
C GLY A 56 5.06 -32.96 6.88
N THR A 57 5.63 -33.73 5.95
CA THR A 57 6.18 -33.19 4.70
C THR A 57 5.46 -33.72 3.47
N LEU A 58 5.25 -32.86 2.46
CA LEU A 58 4.86 -33.25 1.12
C LEU A 58 5.78 -32.58 0.12
N THR A 59 6.58 -33.37 -0.61
CA THR A 59 7.51 -32.82 -1.60
C THR A 59 7.12 -33.28 -3.01
N LYS A 60 6.94 -32.34 -3.93
CA LYS A 60 6.76 -32.63 -5.36
C LYS A 60 8.01 -32.24 -6.14
N THR A 61 8.45 -33.11 -7.05
CA THR A 61 9.59 -32.86 -7.95
C THR A 61 9.36 -33.40 -9.35
N GLY A 62 10.02 -32.78 -10.33
CA GLY A 62 10.11 -33.20 -11.72
C GLY A 62 9.02 -32.62 -12.63
N GLY A 63 8.34 -33.47 -13.40
CA GLY A 63 7.30 -33.09 -14.36
C GLY A 63 6.09 -32.35 -13.75
N SER A 64 5.07 -32.07 -14.55
CA SER A 64 3.89 -31.30 -14.13
C SER A 64 2.97 -32.09 -13.20
N MET A 65 2.33 -31.38 -12.26
CA MET A 65 1.25 -31.92 -11.43
C MET A 65 0.05 -30.98 -11.50
N THR A 66 -1.13 -31.51 -11.83
CA THR A 66 -2.38 -30.74 -11.91
C THR A 66 -3.37 -31.27 -10.87
N LEU A 67 -3.97 -30.39 -10.08
CA LEU A 67 -4.89 -30.72 -8.98
C LEU A 67 -6.28 -30.12 -9.21
N GLU A 68 -6.94 -30.52 -10.29
CA GLU A 68 -8.27 -30.01 -10.66
C GLU A 68 -9.34 -30.43 -9.64
N ASN A 69 -10.12 -29.45 -9.15
CA ASN A 69 -11.16 -29.65 -8.13
C ASN A 69 -10.66 -30.38 -6.86
N MET A 70 -9.38 -30.22 -6.52
CA MET A 70 -8.79 -30.89 -5.36
C MET A 70 -9.24 -30.26 -4.04
N VAL A 71 -9.59 -31.11 -3.08
CA VAL A 71 -9.77 -30.76 -1.66
C VAL A 71 -8.56 -31.21 -0.85
N TRP A 72 -7.86 -30.27 -0.24
CA TRP A 72 -6.72 -30.53 0.61
C TRP A 72 -7.05 -30.28 2.07
N THR A 73 -7.02 -31.34 2.89
CA THR A 73 -7.20 -31.25 4.34
C THR A 73 -5.87 -31.49 5.06
N LEU A 74 -5.56 -30.70 6.10
CA LEU A 74 -4.43 -31.01 6.99
C LEU A 74 -4.89 -31.90 8.15
N SER A 75 -4.13 -32.95 8.43
CA SER A 75 -4.30 -33.80 9.62
C SER A 75 -3.28 -33.52 10.72
N ASP A 76 -2.23 -32.78 10.38
CA ASP A 76 -1.23 -32.16 11.25
C ASP A 76 -0.54 -31.06 10.44
N ASP A 77 0.33 -30.29 11.07
CA ASP A 77 1.15 -29.29 10.38
C ASP A 77 1.87 -29.93 9.18
N THR A 78 1.80 -29.25 8.04
CA THR A 78 2.36 -29.73 6.78
C THR A 78 3.30 -28.70 6.18
N THR A 79 4.53 -29.12 5.87
CA THR A 79 5.43 -28.39 4.98
C THR A 79 5.32 -28.95 3.57
N TYR A 80 4.81 -28.13 2.65
CA TYR A 80 4.76 -28.44 1.23
C TYR A 80 5.97 -27.85 0.51
N THR A 81 6.61 -28.63 -0.35
CA THR A 81 7.72 -28.14 -1.18
C THR A 81 7.53 -28.62 -2.60
N SER A 82 7.61 -27.72 -3.56
CA SER A 82 7.46 -28.02 -4.97
C SER A 82 8.47 -27.27 -5.81
N ASP A 83 8.70 -27.78 -7.02
CA ASP A 83 9.43 -27.10 -8.10
C ASP A 83 8.49 -26.48 -9.15
N THR A 84 7.18 -26.50 -8.88
CA THR A 84 6.15 -25.82 -9.68
C THR A 84 5.01 -25.34 -8.79
N GLU A 85 4.35 -24.26 -9.21
CA GLU A 85 3.08 -23.83 -8.63
C GLU A 85 2.02 -24.94 -8.68
N ILE A 86 1.08 -24.90 -7.75
CA ILE A 86 -0.13 -25.73 -7.79
C ILE A 86 -1.39 -24.90 -7.56
N GLY A 87 -2.47 -25.27 -8.22
CA GLY A 87 -3.81 -24.76 -7.94
C GLY A 87 -4.67 -25.84 -7.34
N ILE A 88 -5.35 -25.54 -6.23
CA ILE A 88 -6.34 -26.40 -5.60
C ILE A 88 -7.67 -25.66 -5.46
N LYS A 89 -8.74 -26.42 -5.30
CA LYS A 89 -10.06 -25.84 -5.10
C LYS A 89 -10.26 -25.43 -3.65
N THR A 90 -10.17 -26.37 -2.71
CA THR A 90 -10.44 -26.14 -1.28
C THR A 90 -9.22 -26.51 -0.45
N LEU A 91 -8.80 -25.62 0.45
CA LEU A 91 -7.84 -25.93 1.50
C LEU A 91 -8.56 -25.88 2.86
N LEU A 92 -8.45 -26.95 3.63
CA LEU A 92 -8.99 -27.07 4.97
C LEU A 92 -7.80 -27.20 5.94
N LEU A 93 -7.45 -26.09 6.60
CA LEU A 93 -6.35 -26.04 7.56
C LEU A 93 -6.64 -26.87 8.80
N ASN A 94 -7.90 -26.91 9.26
CA ASN A 94 -8.34 -27.80 10.34
C ASN A 94 -7.46 -27.65 11.60
N ASP A 95 -7.30 -26.42 12.08
CA ASP A 95 -6.47 -26.07 13.24
C ASP A 95 -4.95 -26.33 13.08
N HIS A 96 -4.45 -26.40 11.85
CA HIS A 96 -3.04 -26.66 11.54
C HIS A 96 -2.40 -25.62 10.61
N ILE A 97 -1.08 -25.72 10.48
CA ILE A 97 -0.27 -24.83 9.65
C ILE A 97 0.10 -25.51 8.32
N LEU A 98 -0.17 -24.85 7.20
CA LEU A 98 0.48 -25.12 5.91
C LEU A 98 1.67 -24.17 5.74
N ALA A 99 2.88 -24.72 5.62
CA ALA A 99 4.09 -23.99 5.30
C ALA A 99 4.58 -24.31 3.89
N LEU A 100 4.88 -23.28 3.08
CA LEU A 100 5.49 -23.42 1.76
C LEU A 100 7.02 -23.37 1.91
N GLY A 101 7.69 -24.46 1.55
CA GLY A 101 9.08 -24.73 1.89
C GLY A 101 10.12 -24.20 0.89
N SER A 102 9.71 -23.67 -0.26
CA SER A 102 10.60 -23.07 -1.26
C SER A 102 9.91 -21.93 -2.01
N ALA A 103 10.68 -21.05 -2.65
CA ALA A 103 10.16 -19.95 -3.47
C ALA A 103 9.33 -20.42 -4.69
N ASP A 104 9.48 -21.68 -5.11
CA ASP A 104 8.73 -22.27 -6.23
C ASP A 104 7.46 -23.02 -5.77
N SER A 105 7.18 -23.01 -4.45
CA SER A 105 6.05 -23.73 -3.84
C SER A 105 4.73 -22.94 -3.87
N ASP A 106 4.56 -22.09 -4.87
CA ASP A 106 3.39 -21.23 -5.02
C ASP A 106 2.09 -22.03 -5.01
N ILE A 107 1.06 -21.45 -4.40
CA ILE A 107 -0.24 -22.09 -4.25
C ILE A 107 -1.38 -21.13 -4.56
N THR A 108 -2.32 -21.61 -5.37
CA THR A 108 -3.61 -20.96 -5.61
C THR A 108 -4.72 -21.76 -4.95
N VAL A 109 -5.56 -21.10 -4.15
CA VAL A 109 -6.78 -21.68 -3.57
C VAL A 109 -8.00 -20.96 -4.15
N THR A 110 -8.97 -21.73 -4.64
CA THR A 110 -10.11 -21.18 -5.37
C THR A 110 -11.27 -20.82 -4.46
N ASP A 111 -11.63 -21.70 -3.53
CA ASP A 111 -12.72 -21.51 -2.58
C ASP A 111 -12.34 -20.53 -1.47
N ASN A 112 -13.33 -20.10 -0.68
CA ASN A 112 -13.12 -19.22 0.46
C ASN A 112 -12.19 -19.86 1.50
N MET A 113 -11.38 -19.02 2.15
CA MET A 113 -10.60 -19.41 3.32
C MET A 113 -11.13 -18.71 4.56
N THR A 114 -11.34 -19.48 5.63
CA THR A 114 -11.66 -18.97 6.95
C THR A 114 -10.50 -19.33 7.88
N PHE A 115 -10.10 -18.37 8.72
CA PHE A 115 -9.15 -18.54 9.82
C PHE A 115 -9.90 -18.20 11.10
N ASP A 116 -10.31 -19.21 11.87
CA ASP A 116 -11.15 -19.03 13.07
C ASP A 116 -10.54 -19.65 14.34
N ASN A 117 -9.36 -20.24 14.21
CA ASN A 117 -8.59 -20.77 15.33
C ASN A 117 -7.13 -20.31 15.30
N SER A 118 -6.61 -19.87 16.45
CA SER A 118 -5.21 -19.45 16.66
C SER A 118 -4.13 -20.44 16.22
N SER A 119 -4.46 -21.73 16.05
CA SER A 119 -3.53 -22.75 15.57
C SER A 119 -3.51 -22.89 14.04
N GLU A 120 -4.49 -22.30 13.33
CA GLU A 120 -4.53 -22.29 11.88
C GLU A 120 -3.49 -21.32 11.32
N GLY A 121 -2.74 -21.78 10.32
CA GLY A 121 -1.71 -20.96 9.71
C GLY A 121 -1.48 -21.24 8.24
N PHE A 122 -1.13 -20.20 7.49
CA PHE A 122 -0.65 -20.29 6.13
C PHE A 122 0.64 -19.47 5.98
N SER A 123 1.78 -20.15 5.96
CA SER A 123 3.10 -19.52 5.88
C SER A 123 3.73 -19.75 4.52
N SER A 124 4.10 -18.69 3.80
CA SER A 124 4.64 -18.81 2.45
C SER A 124 6.15 -18.65 2.33
N GLY A 125 6.78 -17.97 3.30
CA GLY A 125 8.16 -17.53 3.14
C GLY A 125 8.31 -16.66 1.86
N PRO A 126 9.18 -17.06 0.90
CA PRO A 126 9.31 -16.37 -0.38
C PRO A 126 8.29 -16.81 -1.46
N ALA A 127 7.49 -17.85 -1.22
CA ALA A 127 6.48 -18.31 -2.17
C ALA A 127 5.25 -17.41 -2.19
N ASN A 128 4.44 -17.53 -3.24
CA ASN A 128 3.20 -16.80 -3.42
C ASN A 128 2.00 -17.59 -2.88
N ILE A 129 1.10 -16.89 -2.18
CA ILE A 129 -0.24 -17.34 -1.83
C ILE A 129 -1.24 -16.55 -2.68
N ILE A 130 -2.05 -17.26 -3.47
CA ILE A 130 -3.14 -16.66 -4.26
C ILE A 130 -4.47 -17.21 -3.77
N LEU A 131 -5.31 -16.34 -3.19
CA LEU A 131 -6.65 -16.68 -2.72
C LEU A 131 -7.67 -16.00 -3.64
N LYS A 132 -8.35 -16.81 -4.45
CA LYS A 132 -9.25 -16.35 -5.52
C LYS A 132 -10.63 -15.94 -5.00
N SER A 133 -11.05 -16.48 -3.86
CA SER A 133 -12.27 -16.06 -3.19
C SER A 133 -11.97 -15.25 -1.93
N SER A 134 -13.01 -14.70 -1.31
CA SER A 134 -12.87 -13.81 -0.17
C SER A 134 -12.35 -14.57 1.05
N ILE A 135 -11.59 -13.86 1.90
CA ILE A 135 -11.09 -14.41 3.16
C ILE A 135 -11.84 -13.85 4.37
N THR A 136 -11.98 -14.68 5.40
CA THR A 136 -12.46 -14.27 6.72
C THR A 136 -11.43 -14.65 7.76
N MET A 137 -10.88 -13.67 8.48
CA MET A 137 -9.88 -13.86 9.51
C MET A 137 -10.42 -13.38 10.87
N GLU A 138 -10.88 -14.34 11.68
CA GLU A 138 -11.34 -14.16 13.05
C GLU A 138 -10.25 -14.53 14.06
N ASP A 139 -9.35 -15.43 13.70
CA ASP A 139 -8.13 -15.81 14.42
C ASP A 139 -7.08 -16.32 13.40
N GLY A 140 -6.09 -17.11 13.84
CA GLY A 140 -5.11 -17.78 12.98
C GLY A 140 -4.12 -16.80 12.33
N ALA A 141 -3.36 -17.27 11.35
CA ALA A 141 -2.33 -16.45 10.71
C ALA A 141 -2.13 -16.72 9.21
N ILE A 142 -1.89 -15.65 8.44
CA ILE A 142 -1.21 -15.71 7.14
C ILE A 142 0.12 -14.98 7.29
N THR A 143 1.24 -15.62 6.95
CA THR A 143 2.58 -15.03 7.06
C THR A 143 3.38 -15.17 5.77
N SER A 144 4.02 -14.09 5.32
CA SER A 144 4.86 -14.06 4.11
C SER A 144 6.10 -13.20 4.36
N THR A 145 7.24 -13.62 3.83
CA THR A 145 8.56 -12.94 3.98
C THR A 145 9.30 -12.81 2.64
N GLY A 146 8.58 -12.40 1.59
CA GLY A 146 9.17 -12.13 0.28
C GLY A 146 8.21 -12.33 -0.89
N GLY A 147 7.25 -13.24 -0.75
CA GLY A 147 6.31 -13.55 -1.81
C GLY A 147 5.16 -12.55 -1.94
N ILE A 148 4.20 -12.91 -2.79
CA ILE A 148 2.93 -12.21 -2.96
C ILE A 148 1.86 -12.91 -2.12
N VAL A 149 1.12 -12.14 -1.33
CA VAL A 149 -0.17 -12.56 -0.77
C VAL A 149 -1.25 -11.85 -1.57
N PHE A 150 -1.92 -12.58 -2.47
CA PHE A 150 -2.98 -12.03 -3.33
C PHE A 150 -4.36 -12.42 -2.81
N LEU A 151 -5.13 -11.43 -2.37
CA LEU A 151 -6.53 -11.56 -1.99
C LEU A 151 -7.40 -11.01 -3.13
N GLU A 152 -7.76 -11.86 -4.09
CA GLU A 152 -8.43 -11.43 -5.32
C GLU A 152 -9.83 -10.87 -5.08
N LYS A 153 -10.54 -11.41 -4.07
CA LYS A 153 -11.86 -10.95 -3.63
C LYS A 153 -11.82 -10.31 -2.24
N GLY A 154 -10.67 -9.71 -1.92
CA GLY A 154 -10.46 -8.99 -0.68
C GLY A 154 -10.74 -9.86 0.54
N GLY A 155 -11.30 -9.26 1.59
CA GLY A 155 -11.67 -10.01 2.78
C GLY A 155 -11.92 -9.15 4.01
N SER A 156 -12.19 -9.85 5.12
CA SER A 156 -12.41 -9.22 6.41
C SER A 156 -11.50 -9.80 7.49
N GLN A 157 -10.95 -8.92 8.31
CA GLN A 157 -10.08 -9.26 9.44
C GLN A 157 -10.65 -8.65 10.72
N SER A 158 -11.27 -9.50 11.54
CA SER A 158 -11.77 -9.14 12.86
C SER A 158 -10.84 -9.64 13.99
N GLY A 159 -9.92 -10.56 13.68
CA GLY A 159 -8.86 -11.05 14.57
C GLY A 159 -7.65 -11.58 13.79
N GLY A 160 -6.92 -12.51 14.39
CA GLY A 160 -5.76 -13.17 13.76
C GLY A 160 -4.60 -12.24 13.35
N GLU A 161 -3.70 -12.77 12.54
CA GLU A 161 -2.52 -12.10 12.02
C GLU A 161 -2.41 -12.21 10.48
N LEU A 162 -2.26 -11.08 9.81
CA LEU A 162 -1.80 -11.02 8.42
C LEU A 162 -0.43 -10.33 8.42
N ASP A 163 0.65 -11.10 8.35
CA ASP A 163 2.01 -10.59 8.27
C ASP A 163 2.53 -10.68 6.83
N VAL A 164 2.71 -9.50 6.22
CA VAL A 164 3.22 -9.31 4.86
C VAL A 164 4.54 -8.53 4.90
N THR A 165 5.33 -8.72 5.95
CA THR A 165 6.68 -8.14 6.06
C THR A 165 7.52 -8.54 4.85
N ALA A 166 8.21 -7.56 4.25
CA ALA A 166 9.05 -7.77 3.05
C ALA A 166 8.34 -8.39 1.83
N SER A 167 7.00 -8.37 1.81
CA SER A 167 6.16 -9.05 0.81
C SER A 167 5.32 -8.04 0.01
N THR A 168 4.71 -8.50 -1.09
CA THR A 168 3.65 -7.74 -1.76
C THR A 168 2.29 -8.21 -1.26
N LEU A 169 1.53 -7.31 -0.65
CA LEU A 169 0.09 -7.51 -0.44
C LEU A 169 -0.62 -7.05 -1.71
N LYS A 170 -1.23 -7.99 -2.43
CA LYS A 170 -1.99 -7.69 -3.65
C LYS A 170 -3.48 -7.81 -3.34
N LEU A 171 -4.27 -6.80 -3.70
CA LEU A 171 -5.70 -6.75 -3.44
C LEU A 171 -6.48 -6.53 -4.74
N GLY A 172 -7.52 -7.33 -4.95
CA GLY A 172 -8.43 -7.18 -6.09
C GLY A 172 -9.85 -6.75 -5.74
N ASP A 173 -10.14 -6.56 -4.46
CA ASP A 173 -11.44 -6.12 -3.95
C ASP A 173 -11.26 -5.54 -2.53
N ASP A 174 -12.32 -5.01 -1.95
CA ASP A 174 -12.32 -4.35 -0.64
C ASP A 174 -11.71 -5.23 0.47
N TYR A 175 -10.85 -4.62 1.29
CA TYR A 175 -10.28 -5.26 2.49
C TYR A 175 -10.63 -4.46 3.74
N SER A 176 -11.25 -5.13 4.71
CA SER A 176 -11.71 -4.50 5.95
C SER A 176 -11.09 -5.14 7.18
N LYS A 177 -10.23 -4.39 7.86
CA LYS A 177 -9.64 -4.73 9.15
C LYS A 177 -10.33 -3.98 10.29
N SER A 178 -11.07 -4.70 11.13
CA SER A 178 -11.73 -4.19 12.34
C SER A 178 -11.07 -4.68 13.64
N GLY A 179 -10.20 -5.68 13.55
CA GLY A 179 -9.42 -6.23 14.67
C GLY A 179 -8.16 -6.95 14.19
N GLY A 180 -7.53 -7.75 15.04
CA GLY A 180 -6.29 -8.48 14.72
C GLY A 180 -5.06 -7.61 14.45
N THR A 181 -4.03 -8.22 13.88
CA THR A 181 -2.78 -7.58 13.48
C THR A 181 -2.58 -7.67 11.97
N LEU A 182 -2.32 -6.53 11.33
CA LEU A 182 -1.82 -6.48 9.95
C LEU A 182 -0.40 -5.90 10.00
N THR A 183 0.59 -6.77 9.85
CA THR A 183 2.00 -6.38 9.92
C THR A 183 2.49 -6.05 8.52
N SER A 184 2.79 -4.77 8.31
CA SER A 184 3.44 -4.24 7.10
C SER A 184 4.56 -3.29 7.49
N THR A 185 5.52 -3.06 6.58
CA THR A 185 6.69 -2.23 6.90
C THR A 185 6.99 -1.22 5.79
N GLU A 186 7.43 -0.03 6.21
CA GLU A 186 7.91 1.03 5.32
C GLU A 186 9.20 0.67 4.56
N ASN A 187 9.85 -0.43 4.92
CA ASN A 187 11.15 -0.84 4.37
C ASN A 187 11.09 -2.13 3.55
N GLY A 188 9.91 -2.72 3.37
CA GLY A 188 9.80 -3.97 2.64
C GLY A 188 8.43 -4.33 2.09
N THR A 189 7.33 -3.74 2.55
CA THR A 189 5.99 -4.14 2.09
C THR A 189 5.51 -3.25 0.95
N THR A 190 5.03 -3.86 -0.13
CA THR A 190 4.34 -3.15 -1.23
C THR A 190 2.86 -3.49 -1.22
N LEU A 191 1.99 -2.50 -1.38
CA LEU A 191 0.57 -2.71 -1.69
C LEU A 191 0.36 -2.57 -3.19
N GLU A 192 -0.21 -3.59 -3.82
CA GLU A 192 -0.54 -3.61 -5.25
C GLU A 192 -2.04 -3.81 -5.46
N LEU A 193 -2.65 -3.00 -6.33
CA LEU A 193 -4.08 -3.12 -6.67
C LEU A 193 -4.28 -3.81 -8.02
N THR A 194 -5.37 -4.56 -8.16
CA THR A 194 -5.86 -5.05 -9.47
C THR A 194 -7.23 -4.55 -9.87
N ASP A 195 -7.91 -3.81 -8.97
CA ASP A 195 -9.19 -3.17 -9.21
C ASP A 195 -9.28 -1.93 -8.30
N ASN A 196 -10.29 -1.10 -8.54
CA ASN A 196 -10.67 -0.03 -7.62
C ASN A 196 -11.20 -0.64 -6.33
N LEU A 197 -10.69 -0.21 -5.18
CA LEU A 197 -11.10 -0.78 -3.91
C LEU A 197 -11.03 0.21 -2.74
N THR A 198 -11.70 -0.19 -1.67
CA THR A 198 -11.70 0.44 -0.37
C THR A 198 -10.86 -0.37 0.61
N LEU A 199 -9.83 0.26 1.15
CA LEU A 199 -9.07 -0.26 2.28
C LEU A 199 -9.61 0.37 3.57
N THR A 200 -10.23 -0.44 4.42
CA THR A 200 -10.69 -0.01 5.75
C THR A 200 -9.83 -0.64 6.82
N SER A 201 -9.29 0.16 7.73
CA SER A 201 -8.48 -0.34 8.84
C SER A 201 -8.73 0.45 10.11
N ASN A 202 -8.71 -0.24 11.24
CA ASN A 202 -8.74 0.36 12.58
C ASN A 202 -7.36 0.84 13.06
N THR A 203 -6.31 0.68 12.24
CA THR A 203 -4.94 1.12 12.49
C THR A 203 -4.30 1.67 11.21
N VAL A 204 -3.36 2.60 11.35
CA VAL A 204 -2.56 3.12 10.23
C VAL A 204 -1.75 1.99 9.58
N LEU A 205 -1.74 1.95 8.25
CA LEU A 205 -0.92 1.02 7.47
C LEU A 205 0.37 1.70 7.00
N ALA A 206 1.51 1.01 7.09
CA ALA A 206 2.81 1.55 6.72
C ALA A 206 3.47 0.68 5.63
N LEU A 207 3.82 1.28 4.50
CA LEU A 207 4.26 0.60 3.27
C LEU A 207 5.56 1.20 2.74
N LEU A 208 6.40 0.38 2.14
CA LEU A 208 7.50 0.84 1.31
C LEU A 208 6.97 1.40 -0.01
N GLY A 209 6.06 0.68 -0.67
CA GLY A 209 5.55 1.05 -1.99
C GLY A 209 4.03 0.93 -2.09
N LEU A 210 3.46 1.73 -2.99
CA LEU A 210 2.08 1.66 -3.41
C LEU A 210 2.03 1.61 -4.94
N THR A 211 1.45 0.55 -5.50
CA THR A 211 1.27 0.35 -6.93
C THR A 211 -0.22 0.30 -7.24
N LEU A 212 -0.75 1.40 -7.76
CA LEU A 212 -2.18 1.55 -8.04
C LEU A 212 -2.61 0.85 -9.34
N ASN A 213 -1.70 0.66 -10.31
CA ASN A 213 -1.98 0.02 -11.61
C ASN A 213 -3.23 0.60 -12.29
N ASP A 214 -3.29 1.92 -12.47
CA ASP A 214 -4.44 2.56 -13.12
C ASP A 214 -5.75 2.52 -12.28
N ASN A 215 -5.69 2.18 -10.98
CA ASN A 215 -6.87 2.07 -10.11
C ASN A 215 -6.93 3.12 -8.99
N THR A 216 -8.11 3.28 -8.43
CA THR A 216 -8.41 4.11 -7.28
C THR A 216 -8.28 3.33 -5.97
N LEU A 217 -7.50 3.88 -5.03
CA LEU A 217 -7.49 3.48 -3.63
C LEU A 217 -8.38 4.42 -2.82
N THR A 218 -9.41 3.89 -2.16
CA THR A 218 -10.21 4.64 -1.18
C THR A 218 -9.82 4.23 0.24
N LEU A 219 -9.50 5.20 1.10
CA LEU A 219 -9.33 4.98 2.54
C LEU A 219 -10.71 5.06 3.20
N GLY A 220 -11.19 3.93 3.71
CA GLY A 220 -12.60 3.72 4.06
C GLY A 220 -13.09 4.38 5.35
N SER A 221 -12.18 4.88 6.18
CA SER A 221 -12.50 5.57 7.44
C SER A 221 -11.36 6.48 7.89
N ASP A 222 -11.63 7.39 8.83
CA ASP A 222 -10.63 8.29 9.44
C ASP A 222 -9.47 7.52 10.11
N THR A 223 -9.69 6.26 10.51
CA THR A 223 -8.66 5.39 11.10
C THR A 223 -7.83 4.63 10.06
N SER A 224 -8.25 4.65 8.80
CA SER A 224 -7.61 3.93 7.68
C SER A 224 -6.39 4.68 7.15
N GLY A 225 -5.64 5.34 8.02
CA GLY A 225 -4.50 6.16 7.62
C GLY A 225 -3.42 5.35 6.91
N LEU A 226 -2.67 6.01 6.03
CA LEU A 226 -1.68 5.36 5.17
C LEU A 226 -0.36 6.12 5.20
N THR A 227 0.74 5.39 5.39
CA THR A 227 2.11 5.90 5.24
C THR A 227 2.82 5.15 4.14
N VAL A 228 3.39 5.86 3.16
CA VAL A 228 4.17 5.28 2.06
C VAL A 228 5.57 5.87 2.05
N GLY A 229 6.58 5.00 2.13
CA GLY A 229 8.00 5.35 2.16
C GLY A 229 8.56 5.79 0.81
N GLY A 230 8.15 5.09 -0.26
CA GLY A 230 8.60 5.29 -1.63
C GLY A 230 7.89 6.41 -2.37
N PRO A 231 8.36 6.75 -3.59
CA PRO A 231 7.69 7.70 -4.46
C PRO A 231 6.35 7.14 -4.96
N ILE A 232 5.42 8.04 -5.28
CA ILE A 232 4.13 7.72 -5.88
C ILE A 232 4.00 8.47 -7.21
N THR A 233 3.50 7.79 -8.23
CA THR A 233 3.16 8.37 -9.53
C THR A 233 1.66 8.21 -9.75
N LEU A 234 1.00 9.29 -10.15
CA LEU A 234 -0.42 9.35 -10.48
C LEU A 234 -0.55 9.89 -11.92
N ASP A 235 -0.33 9.03 -12.89
CA ASP A 235 -0.22 9.39 -14.31
C ASP A 235 -1.42 8.97 -15.17
N GLN A 236 -2.32 8.14 -14.62
CA GLN A 236 -3.61 7.84 -15.24
C GLN A 236 -4.77 8.56 -14.55
N ALA A 237 -5.83 8.85 -15.31
CA ALA A 237 -7.01 9.54 -14.78
C ALA A 237 -7.69 8.74 -13.65
N ASP A 238 -7.64 7.41 -13.71
CA ASP A 238 -8.23 6.52 -12.71
C ASP A 238 -7.27 6.20 -11.54
N GLU A 239 -5.99 6.61 -11.63
CA GLU A 239 -5.03 6.55 -10.51
C GLU A 239 -5.32 7.63 -9.48
N GLN A 240 -6.12 7.26 -8.49
CA GLN A 240 -6.57 8.17 -7.45
C GLN A 240 -6.26 7.61 -6.06
N ILE A 241 -5.91 8.50 -5.14
CA ILE A 241 -5.97 8.24 -3.70
C ILE A 241 -7.10 9.08 -3.11
N VAL A 242 -8.19 8.43 -2.75
CA VAL A 242 -9.32 9.05 -2.05
C VAL A 242 -9.11 8.85 -0.55
N ALA A 243 -8.39 9.79 0.06
CA ALA A 243 -8.05 9.73 1.48
C ALA A 243 -9.25 10.09 2.38
N ASN A 244 -10.24 10.83 1.87
CA ASN A 244 -11.33 11.36 2.70
C ASN A 244 -10.73 12.13 3.91
N ALA A 245 -11.15 11.77 5.13
CA ALA A 245 -10.60 12.29 6.39
C ALA A 245 -9.50 11.40 7.00
N ALA A 246 -9.08 10.33 6.32
CA ALA A 246 -7.99 9.48 6.76
C ALA A 246 -6.64 10.16 6.54
N ASP A 247 -5.74 10.02 7.52
CA ASP A 247 -4.41 10.60 7.45
C ASP A 247 -3.55 9.96 6.35
N LEU A 248 -2.79 10.78 5.62
CA LEU A 248 -1.92 10.33 4.53
C LEU A 248 -0.52 10.93 4.65
N THR A 249 0.48 10.06 4.81
CA THR A 249 1.90 10.44 4.85
C THR A 249 2.65 9.87 3.66
N LEU A 250 3.19 10.73 2.80
CA LEU A 250 4.00 10.37 1.65
C LEU A 250 5.43 10.86 1.86
N LYS A 251 6.36 9.91 2.01
CA LYS A 251 7.75 10.24 2.32
C LYS A 251 8.60 10.46 1.07
N GLY A 252 8.30 9.70 0.00
CA GLY A 252 8.89 9.90 -1.32
C GLY A 252 8.24 11.04 -2.10
N LEU A 253 8.81 11.33 -3.28
CA LEU A 253 8.26 12.33 -4.20
C LEU A 253 6.86 11.91 -4.69
N LEU A 254 5.91 12.85 -4.63
CA LEU A 254 4.59 12.71 -5.26
C LEU A 254 4.63 13.29 -6.68
N SER A 255 4.50 12.46 -7.70
CA SER A 255 4.41 12.88 -9.11
C SER A 255 2.97 12.76 -9.63
N VAL A 256 2.42 13.84 -10.20
CA VAL A 256 1.02 13.92 -10.62
C VAL A 256 0.93 14.48 -12.04
N ASP A 257 0.46 13.66 -12.97
CA ASP A 257 0.29 14.05 -14.38
C ASP A 257 -1.17 14.00 -14.83
N ASN A 258 -1.93 12.97 -14.45
CA ASN A 258 -3.35 12.87 -14.84
C ASN A 258 -4.25 12.38 -13.70
N GLY A 259 -3.68 11.69 -12.71
CA GLY A 259 -4.39 11.17 -11.55
C GLY A 259 -4.61 12.23 -10.46
N GLY A 260 -4.74 11.79 -9.21
CA GLY A 260 -5.02 12.74 -8.15
C GLY A 260 -5.14 12.21 -6.73
N ILE A 261 -5.25 13.17 -5.81
CA ILE A 261 -5.55 12.93 -4.40
C ILE A 261 -6.77 13.77 -4.04
N ASN A 262 -7.75 13.14 -3.40
CA ASN A 262 -8.90 13.82 -2.82
C ASN A 262 -8.95 13.57 -1.31
N SER A 263 -8.89 14.66 -0.55
CA SER A 263 -8.93 14.66 0.90
C SER A 263 -9.82 15.80 1.41
N ASP A 264 -10.50 15.53 2.53
CA ASP A 264 -11.33 16.49 3.24
C ASP A 264 -11.18 16.28 4.76
N ASN A 265 -10.58 17.25 5.46
CA ASN A 265 -10.30 17.23 6.91
C ASN A 265 -9.21 16.24 7.38
N ALA A 266 -8.39 15.68 6.49
CA ALA A 266 -7.28 14.80 6.89
C ALA A 266 -6.04 15.56 7.38
N SER A 267 -5.18 14.86 8.14
CA SER A 267 -3.77 15.23 8.28
C SER A 267 -2.96 14.67 7.12
N LEU A 268 -2.30 15.55 6.37
CA LEU A 268 -1.51 15.21 5.19
C LEU A 268 -0.06 15.59 5.43
N LYS A 269 0.89 14.70 5.12
CA LYS A 269 2.32 14.96 5.26
C LYS A 269 3.08 14.53 4.02
N PHE A 270 3.58 15.50 3.25
CA PHE A 270 4.36 15.25 2.03
C PHE A 270 5.80 15.74 2.21
N THR A 271 6.71 14.81 2.52
CA THR A 271 8.11 15.17 2.83
C THR A 271 9.04 15.04 1.64
N GLY A 272 8.67 14.28 0.62
CA GLY A 272 9.49 14.11 -0.59
C GLY A 272 9.26 15.20 -1.65
N GLY A 273 8.37 16.15 -1.39
CA GLY A 273 7.97 17.19 -2.34
C GLY A 273 6.87 16.75 -3.31
N ILE A 274 6.50 17.66 -4.21
CA ILE A 274 5.44 17.47 -5.20
C ILE A 274 5.95 17.88 -6.58
N ASN A 275 5.78 17.01 -7.57
CA ASN A 275 5.95 17.33 -8.97
C ASN A 275 4.59 17.19 -9.70
N GLN A 276 3.95 18.31 -9.98
CA GLN A 276 2.63 18.35 -10.62
C GLN A 276 2.72 18.94 -12.03
N THR A 277 2.59 18.07 -13.04
CA THR A 277 2.49 18.44 -14.46
C THR A 277 1.03 18.48 -14.93
N GLY A 278 0.13 17.79 -14.23
CA GLY A 278 -1.30 17.78 -14.49
C GLY A 278 -2.12 17.26 -13.31
N GLY A 279 -3.24 16.57 -13.59
CA GLY A 279 -4.11 15.98 -12.58
C GLY A 279 -4.72 16.96 -11.56
N LEU A 280 -5.27 16.40 -10.47
CA LEU A 280 -5.94 17.15 -9.40
C LEU A 280 -5.46 16.72 -8.01
N LEU A 281 -4.91 17.67 -7.26
CA LEU A 281 -4.68 17.55 -5.83
C LEU A 281 -5.71 18.42 -5.10
N LYS A 282 -6.72 17.80 -4.51
CA LYS A 282 -7.81 18.45 -3.77
C LYS A 282 -7.66 18.14 -2.28
N LEU A 283 -7.10 19.09 -1.53
CA LEU A 283 -6.69 18.91 -0.15
C LEU A 283 -7.54 19.78 0.79
N ASN A 284 -8.86 19.63 0.70
CA ASN A 284 -9.81 20.53 1.36
C ASN A 284 -9.74 20.41 2.88
N ASN A 285 -9.80 21.55 3.58
CA ASN A 285 -9.83 21.62 5.06
C ASN A 285 -8.70 20.81 5.74
N ALA A 286 -7.64 20.47 5.01
CA ALA A 286 -6.60 19.60 5.50
C ALA A 286 -5.61 20.35 6.39
N GLN A 287 -4.92 19.59 7.23
CA GLN A 287 -3.69 20.01 7.88
C GLN A 287 -2.54 19.47 7.04
N LEU A 288 -1.86 20.32 6.28
CA LEU A 288 -0.83 19.92 5.32
C LEU A 288 0.57 20.26 5.85
N GLU A 289 1.38 19.24 6.11
CA GLU A 289 2.81 19.40 6.40
C GLU A 289 3.66 19.14 5.14
N LEU A 290 4.53 20.08 4.81
CA LEU A 290 5.46 20.01 3.67
C LEU A 290 6.90 20.10 4.15
N ALA A 291 7.77 19.24 3.61
CA ALA A 291 9.21 19.28 3.89
C ALA A 291 10.08 19.15 2.62
N GLY A 292 9.47 19.22 1.43
CA GLY A 292 10.17 19.11 0.16
C GLY A 292 9.58 20.03 -0.89
N ASP A 293 10.39 20.34 -1.91
CA ASP A 293 10.06 21.32 -2.95
C ASP A 293 8.76 21.00 -3.69
N ILE A 294 8.08 22.06 -4.15
CA ILE A 294 6.91 21.95 -5.04
C ILE A 294 7.31 22.47 -6.43
N SER A 295 7.16 21.62 -7.43
CA SER A 295 7.23 21.97 -8.85
C SER A 295 5.87 21.75 -9.48
N LYS A 296 5.10 22.83 -9.66
CA LYS A 296 3.79 22.83 -10.28
C LYS A 296 3.86 23.53 -11.64
N THR A 297 3.90 22.75 -12.72
CA THR A 297 3.92 23.27 -14.10
C THR A 297 2.61 23.07 -14.85
N GLY A 298 1.63 22.40 -14.22
CA GLY A 298 0.28 22.21 -14.73
C GLY A 298 -0.67 21.68 -13.65
N GLY A 299 -1.85 21.22 -14.06
CA GLY A 299 -2.87 20.64 -13.16
C GLY A 299 -3.51 21.62 -12.19
N THR A 300 -4.19 21.09 -11.17
CA THR A 300 -4.83 21.88 -10.10
C THR A 300 -4.33 21.44 -8.74
N LEU A 301 -3.84 22.38 -7.92
CA LEU A 301 -3.57 22.19 -6.50
C LEU A 301 -4.54 23.06 -5.73
N GLN A 302 -5.57 22.44 -5.16
CA GLN A 302 -6.63 23.11 -4.42
C GLN A 302 -6.35 23.03 -2.92
N THR A 303 -5.86 24.13 -2.37
CA THR A 303 -5.45 24.25 -0.95
C THR A 303 -5.99 25.50 -0.26
N SER A 304 -6.96 26.21 -0.85
CA SER A 304 -7.43 27.52 -0.34
C SER A 304 -7.90 27.52 1.11
N ASP A 305 -8.39 26.37 1.57
CA ASP A 305 -9.00 26.17 2.88
C ASP A 305 -8.08 25.32 3.79
N THR A 306 -6.86 25.02 3.32
CA THR A 306 -5.86 24.18 3.97
C THR A 306 -4.99 25.00 4.92
N GLU A 307 -4.73 24.46 6.10
CA GLU A 307 -3.75 24.99 7.05
C GLU A 307 -2.42 24.30 6.76
N THR A 308 -1.38 25.08 6.45
CA THR A 308 -0.10 24.54 5.94
C THR A 308 1.04 24.79 6.92
N THR A 309 1.87 23.78 7.16
CA THR A 309 3.11 23.88 7.93
C THR A 309 4.28 23.50 7.05
N ILE A 310 5.32 24.33 7.05
CA ILE A 310 6.59 24.06 6.37
C ILE A 310 7.59 23.59 7.43
N SER A 311 8.05 22.34 7.31
CA SER A 311 8.93 21.70 8.31
C SER A 311 10.39 21.52 7.84
N ALA A 312 10.73 22.02 6.65
CA ALA A 312 12.10 22.14 6.17
C ALA A 312 12.22 23.33 5.20
N ASP A 313 13.45 23.82 5.00
CA ASP A 313 13.75 24.78 3.94
C ASP A 313 13.28 24.23 2.59
N MET A 314 12.50 25.00 1.83
CA MET A 314 11.96 24.55 0.55
C MET A 314 11.68 25.68 -0.44
N LYS A 315 11.53 25.27 -1.70
CA LYS A 315 11.21 26.13 -2.83
C LYS A 315 9.89 25.73 -3.49
N ILE A 316 9.09 26.72 -3.85
CA ILE A 316 7.85 26.56 -4.64
C ILE A 316 8.04 27.19 -6.02
N THR A 317 8.02 26.37 -7.05
CA THR A 317 7.88 26.81 -8.45
C THR A 317 6.49 26.47 -8.92
N SER A 318 5.68 27.47 -9.24
CA SER A 318 4.30 27.27 -9.69
C SER A 318 4.01 28.09 -10.95
N ASN A 319 3.22 27.53 -11.86
CA ASN A 319 2.71 28.20 -13.05
C ASN A 319 1.43 29.02 -12.78
N SER A 320 0.97 29.07 -11.53
CA SER A 320 -0.20 29.83 -11.08
C SER A 320 -0.10 30.20 -9.60
N GLU A 321 -0.87 31.21 -9.16
CA GLU A 321 -1.05 31.53 -7.73
C GLU A 321 -1.45 30.28 -6.93
N LEU A 322 -0.79 30.07 -5.79
CA LEU A 322 -1.18 29.11 -4.78
C LEU A 322 -1.93 29.84 -3.67
N SER A 323 -2.99 29.22 -3.15
CA SER A 323 -3.79 29.78 -2.06
C SER A 323 -3.85 28.83 -0.89
N VAL A 324 -3.70 29.36 0.33
CA VAL A 324 -3.81 28.62 1.59
C VAL A 324 -4.63 29.40 2.61
N LYS A 325 -5.20 28.70 3.60
CA LYS A 325 -5.89 29.34 4.72
C LYS A 325 -4.88 29.98 5.67
N SER A 326 -3.89 29.21 6.09
CA SER A 326 -2.76 29.69 6.89
C SER A 326 -1.50 29.00 6.43
N ILE A 327 -0.37 29.64 6.70
CA ILE A 327 0.95 29.05 6.50
C ILE A 327 1.83 29.36 7.71
N ASP A 328 2.35 28.31 8.34
CA ASP A 328 3.37 28.37 9.37
C ASP A 328 4.70 27.93 8.76
N LEU A 329 5.69 28.82 8.81
CA LEU A 329 7.02 28.53 8.30
C LEU A 329 7.97 27.96 9.38
N GLY A 330 7.56 27.95 10.66
CA GLY A 330 8.44 27.61 11.76
C GLY A 330 9.68 28.51 11.77
N ASP A 331 10.86 27.90 11.79
CA ASP A 331 12.17 28.55 11.66
C ASP A 331 12.82 28.33 10.29
N ASN A 332 12.04 27.91 9.28
CA ASN A 332 12.52 27.55 7.95
C ASN A 332 12.49 28.71 6.94
N THR A 333 13.16 28.48 5.82
CA THR A 333 13.13 29.31 4.62
C THR A 333 12.12 28.79 3.60
N LEU A 334 11.27 29.69 3.10
CA LEU A 334 10.42 29.44 1.93
C LEU A 334 10.83 30.39 0.78
N GLU A 335 11.19 29.82 -0.38
CA GLU A 335 11.45 30.57 -1.61
C GLU A 335 10.31 30.40 -2.62
N LEU A 336 9.74 31.50 -3.10
CA LEU A 336 8.85 31.51 -4.27
C LEU A 336 9.72 31.66 -5.53
N GLY A 337 9.85 30.56 -6.24
CA GLY A 337 10.92 30.31 -7.21
C GLY A 337 10.82 30.98 -8.58
N SER A 338 9.70 31.64 -8.88
CA SER A 338 9.43 32.25 -10.19
C SER A 338 8.41 33.38 -10.07
N ALA A 339 8.33 34.26 -11.06
CA ALA A 339 7.34 35.35 -11.09
C ALA A 339 5.87 34.89 -11.17
N THR A 340 5.62 33.59 -11.35
CA THR A 340 4.27 33.01 -11.34
C THR A 340 4.00 32.19 -10.08
N SER A 341 4.97 32.07 -9.17
CA SER A 341 4.87 31.33 -7.90
C SER A 341 4.12 32.11 -6.82
N ASP A 342 3.10 32.87 -7.19
CA ASP A 342 2.40 33.78 -6.29
C ASP A 342 1.78 33.02 -5.12
N LEU A 343 1.73 33.63 -3.94
CA LEU A 343 1.15 33.05 -2.74
C LEU A 343 0.07 33.95 -2.14
N ALA A 344 -1.13 33.40 -1.97
CA ALA A 344 -2.23 34.02 -1.25
C ALA A 344 -2.51 33.29 0.06
N VAL A 345 -2.56 34.05 1.16
CA VAL A 345 -2.91 33.58 2.50
C VAL A 345 -4.19 34.29 2.94
N SER A 346 -5.26 33.53 3.17
CA SER A 346 -6.55 34.13 3.53
C SER A 346 -6.68 34.46 5.02
N GLY A 347 -5.98 33.73 5.87
CA GLY A 347 -5.91 33.93 7.32
C GLY A 347 -4.75 34.81 7.78
N ASP A 348 -4.48 34.75 9.08
CA ASP A 348 -3.36 35.47 9.70
C ASP A 348 -2.02 34.88 9.24
N PHE A 349 -1.00 35.74 9.17
CA PHE A 349 0.35 35.38 8.74
C PHE A 349 1.38 35.92 9.73
N SER A 350 2.43 35.15 10.02
CA SER A 350 3.44 35.59 10.96
C SER A 350 4.84 35.12 10.62
N LEU A 351 5.82 35.97 10.94
CA LEU A 351 7.25 35.69 10.84
C LEU A 351 7.91 36.13 12.14
N VAL A 352 7.87 35.24 13.13
CA VAL A 352 8.22 35.56 14.52
C VAL A 352 9.49 34.89 15.03
N GLU A 353 9.92 33.82 14.36
CA GLU A 353 11.17 33.13 14.68
C GLU A 353 12.39 33.86 14.13
N VAL A 354 13.58 33.63 14.71
CA VAL A 354 14.81 34.35 14.32
C VAL A 354 15.27 33.97 12.92
N ASN A 355 15.16 32.67 12.58
CA ASN A 355 15.71 32.14 11.35
C ASN A 355 14.67 32.03 10.22
N VAL A 356 13.39 32.31 10.51
CA VAL A 356 12.34 32.21 9.51
C VAL A 356 12.55 33.23 8.40
N HIS A 357 12.48 32.77 7.16
CA HIS A 357 12.75 33.60 5.99
C HIS A 357 11.75 33.28 4.89
N LEU A 358 10.99 34.29 4.47
CA LEU A 358 10.19 34.22 3.26
C LEU A 358 10.87 35.06 2.17
N ASN A 359 11.26 34.41 1.07
CA ASN A 359 11.78 35.08 -0.11
C ASN A 359 10.77 34.93 -1.25
N THR A 360 10.08 36.01 -1.60
CA THR A 360 9.10 36.01 -2.68
C THR A 360 9.72 36.23 -4.06
N GLY A 361 10.97 36.71 -4.13
CA GLY A 361 11.62 37.01 -5.40
C GLY A 361 10.77 37.93 -6.28
N ASP A 362 10.44 37.46 -7.49
CA ASP A 362 9.58 38.18 -8.43
C ASP A 362 8.10 37.81 -8.31
N ALA A 363 7.74 36.89 -7.41
CA ALA A 363 6.37 36.46 -7.15
C ALA A 363 5.63 37.44 -6.23
N ASP A 364 4.30 37.48 -6.37
CA ASP A 364 3.43 38.24 -5.50
C ASP A 364 3.13 37.49 -4.19
N LEU A 365 3.02 38.22 -3.09
CA LEU A 365 2.50 37.74 -1.81
C LEU A 365 1.29 38.56 -1.40
N ARG A 366 0.15 37.90 -1.18
CA ARG A 366 -1.08 38.53 -0.70
C ARG A 366 -1.51 37.90 0.63
N VAL A 367 -1.70 38.73 1.65
CA VAL A 367 -2.26 38.32 2.94
C VAL A 367 -3.53 39.10 3.24
N GLU A 368 -4.62 38.38 3.51
CA GLU A 368 -5.92 38.96 3.83
C GLU A 368 -6.15 39.11 5.34
N GLY A 369 -5.55 38.25 6.17
CA GLY A 369 -5.61 38.36 7.64
C GLY A 369 -4.61 39.34 8.24
N ASN A 370 -4.48 39.30 9.57
CA ASN A 370 -3.51 40.11 10.31
C ASN A 370 -2.10 39.60 10.07
N VAL A 371 -1.14 40.52 10.09
CA VAL A 371 0.27 40.22 9.84
C VAL A 371 1.10 40.58 11.06
N ASN A 372 1.86 39.63 11.60
CA ASN A 372 2.76 39.84 12.74
C ASN A 372 4.23 39.49 12.40
N LEU A 373 5.11 40.49 12.46
CA LEU A 373 6.49 40.41 12.00
C LEU A 373 7.42 40.84 13.13
N THR A 374 8.18 39.90 13.72
CA THR A 374 8.94 40.17 14.96
C THR A 374 10.45 39.92 14.86
N LYS A 375 10.91 38.84 14.23
CA LYS A 375 12.35 38.52 14.18
C LYS A 375 12.87 38.02 12.84
N GLY A 376 12.02 37.41 12.03
CA GLY A 376 12.41 36.82 10.75
C GLY A 376 12.70 37.83 9.65
N LYS A 377 12.72 37.33 8.42
CA LYS A 377 13.02 38.11 7.23
C LYS A 377 11.98 37.91 6.13
N LEU A 378 11.58 39.01 5.50
CA LEU A 378 10.81 38.99 4.24
C LEU A 378 11.60 39.72 3.16
N GLU A 379 11.96 38.98 2.11
CA GLU A 379 12.65 39.47 0.92
C GLU A 379 11.71 39.41 -0.30
N SER A 380 11.64 40.49 -1.07
CA SER A 380 10.98 40.56 -2.39
C SER A 380 11.88 41.36 -3.32
N THR A 381 12.04 40.95 -4.58
CA THR A 381 12.90 41.66 -5.57
C THR A 381 12.11 42.36 -6.66
N GLY A 382 11.02 41.76 -7.14
CA GLY A 382 10.23 42.29 -8.26
C GLY A 382 8.72 42.17 -8.08
N GLY A 383 8.26 41.26 -7.22
CA GLY A 383 6.84 41.03 -6.97
C GLY A 383 6.22 41.99 -5.95
N THR A 384 4.90 42.00 -5.91
CA THR A 384 4.08 42.81 -5.01
C THR A 384 3.83 42.07 -3.70
N VAL A 385 4.26 42.68 -2.59
CA VAL A 385 3.85 42.25 -1.24
C VAL A 385 2.66 43.10 -0.78
N ARG A 386 1.51 42.48 -0.55
CA ARG A 386 0.27 43.15 -0.17
C ARG A 386 -0.32 42.56 1.11
N PHE A 387 -0.30 43.36 2.17
CA PHE A 387 -1.03 43.10 3.42
C PHE A 387 -2.29 43.96 3.47
N ARG A 388 -3.47 43.34 3.63
CA ARG A 388 -4.75 44.07 3.57
C ARG A 388 -5.30 44.49 4.93
N ASN A 389 -4.88 43.83 6.00
CA ASN A 389 -5.36 44.09 7.36
C ASN A 389 -4.25 44.66 8.24
N THR A 390 -4.46 44.66 9.55
CA THR A 390 -3.51 45.15 10.55
C THR A 390 -2.18 44.45 10.39
N THR A 391 -1.12 45.24 10.22
CA THR A 391 0.27 44.76 10.20
C THR A 391 0.98 45.31 11.43
N VAL A 392 1.52 44.42 12.26
CA VAL A 392 2.36 44.75 13.40
C VAL A 392 3.79 44.31 13.09
N GLN A 393 4.68 45.29 12.97
CA GLN A 393 6.11 45.06 12.89
C GLN A 393 6.75 45.45 14.22
N SER A 394 7.57 44.57 14.78
CA SER A 394 8.31 44.81 16.01
C SER A 394 9.64 44.05 16.01
N GLY A 395 10.42 44.19 17.08
CA GLY A 395 11.65 43.42 17.27
C GLY A 395 12.72 43.68 16.21
N SER A 396 13.40 42.61 15.80
CA SER A 396 14.54 42.62 14.87
C SER A 396 14.15 42.24 13.44
N PHE A 397 12.86 42.31 13.08
CA PHE A 397 12.37 41.87 11.77
C PHE A 397 13.02 42.62 10.60
N GLU A 398 13.45 41.87 9.58
CA GLU A 398 14.11 42.40 8.38
C GLU A 398 13.19 42.44 7.16
N PHE A 399 13.05 43.63 6.55
CA PHE A 399 12.44 43.81 5.25
C PHE A 399 13.51 44.12 4.20
N LYS A 400 13.55 43.33 3.12
CA LYS A 400 14.36 43.63 1.94
C LYS A 400 13.45 43.66 0.71
N LEU A 401 13.01 44.84 0.33
CA LEU A 401 12.16 45.05 -0.84
C LEU A 401 13.00 45.71 -1.95
N GLY A 402 13.19 45.00 -3.07
CA GLY A 402 13.73 45.52 -4.31
C GLY A 402 12.76 46.53 -4.92
N GLY A 403 13.28 47.68 -5.32
CA GLY A 403 12.50 48.81 -5.82
C GLY A 403 12.26 48.80 -7.32
#